data_AF-A0A7S3XNA4-F1
#
_entry.id   AF-A0A7S3XNA4-F1
#
_cell.length_a   1.000
_cell.length_b   1.000
_cell.length_c   1.000
_cell.angle_alpha   90.00
_cell.angle_beta   90.00
_cell.angle_gamma   90.00
#
_symmetry.space_group_name_H-M   'P 1'
#
loop_
_entity.id
_entity.type
_entity.pdbx_description
1 polymer ?
#
loop_
_entity_poly.entity_id
_entity_poly.type
_entity_poly.pdbx_seq_one_letter_code
_entity_poly.pdbx_strand_id
1 'polypeptide(L)'
;RAEACAGSARPGGAGAGIRRDAKPGCPMKLTFLGAADTVTGSRHLLTLGDQRLLLDAGLFQGFKALRERNWMPLGAPASTLDAVLLSHAHLDHCGYLPALRRQGFQGPIYATAATRDLCDVLLRDSAHLQEEDARRANREQSSRHDKA
;
A
#
# COMPACT_ATOMS: atom_id res chain seq x y z
N ARG A 1 22.44 28.16 6.08
CA ARG A 1 23.38 27.09 5.69
C ARG A 1 22.67 25.77 5.95
N ALA A 2 22.15 25.14 4.90
CA ALA A 2 21.57 23.81 5.00
C ALA A 2 22.74 22.82 5.18
N GLU A 3 22.87 22.23 6.36
CA GLU A 3 23.77 21.10 6.53
C GLU A 3 23.18 19.94 5.73
N ALA A 4 23.87 19.56 4.66
CA ALA A 4 23.57 18.38 3.90
C ALA A 4 23.61 17.18 4.85
N CYS A 5 22.46 16.53 5.03
CA CYS A 5 22.41 15.22 5.67
C CYS A 5 23.14 14.25 4.73
N ALA A 6 24.45 14.13 4.92
CA ALA A 6 25.29 13.25 4.13
C ALA A 6 24.73 11.83 4.22
N GLY A 7 24.40 11.27 3.07
CA GLY A 7 23.80 9.96 2.94
C GLY A 7 24.69 8.90 3.55
N SER A 8 24.28 8.34 4.70
CA SER A 8 24.75 7.02 5.10
C SER A 8 24.08 6.01 4.16
N ALA A 9 24.88 5.38 3.31
CA ALA A 9 24.45 4.23 2.51
C ALA A 9 23.79 3.17 3.42
N ARG A 10 22.71 2.55 2.91
CA ARG A 10 21.89 1.57 3.63
C ARG A 10 22.75 0.39 4.14
N PRO A 11 22.85 0.15 5.46
CA PRO A 11 23.24 -1.16 5.96
C PRO A 11 21.97 -2.02 6.03
N GLY A 12 21.85 -3.01 5.13
CA GLY A 12 21.02 -4.22 5.29
C GLY A 12 19.52 -4.08 5.60
N GLY A 13 18.69 -4.39 4.61
CA GLY A 13 17.37 -5.00 4.82
C GLY A 13 16.16 -4.05 4.76
N ALA A 14 15.48 -4.02 3.61
CA ALA A 14 14.07 -3.61 3.59
C ALA A 14 13.27 -4.54 4.52
N GLY A 15 12.54 -3.96 5.47
CA GLY A 15 11.76 -4.69 6.47
C GLY A 15 12.18 -4.49 7.93
N ALA A 16 13.05 -3.51 8.22
CA ALA A 16 13.50 -3.20 9.58
C ALA A 16 12.45 -2.52 10.49
N GLY A 17 11.23 -2.25 10.00
CA GLY A 17 10.19 -1.55 10.77
C GLY A 17 10.45 -0.06 10.97
N ILE A 18 9.69 0.58 11.86
CA ILE A 18 9.76 2.03 12.11
C ILE A 18 10.89 2.32 13.10
N ARG A 19 11.86 3.13 12.67
CA ARG A 19 12.96 3.64 13.52
C ARG A 19 12.48 4.83 14.35
N ARG A 20 12.87 4.87 15.62
CA ARG A 20 12.39 5.87 16.60
C ARG A 20 13.29 7.09 16.74
N ASP A 21 14.49 7.03 16.18
CA ASP A 21 15.60 7.96 16.37
C ASP A 21 15.84 8.83 15.13
N ALA A 22 14.77 9.39 14.56
CA ALA A 22 14.90 10.40 13.51
C ALA A 22 15.69 11.60 14.05
N LYS A 23 16.85 11.89 13.44
CA LYS A 23 17.69 13.02 13.83
C LYS A 23 16.92 14.35 13.64
N PRO A 24 17.05 15.32 14.57
CA PRO A 24 16.51 16.66 14.38
C PRO A 24 17.00 17.26 13.04
N GLY A 25 16.10 17.86 12.27
CA GLY A 25 16.42 18.42 10.94
C GLY A 25 16.40 17.42 9.78
N CYS A 26 16.02 16.15 10.02
CA CYS A 26 15.83 15.16 8.97
C CYS A 26 14.76 15.63 7.95
N PRO A 27 15.06 15.63 6.63
CA PRO A 27 14.10 16.04 5.63
C PRO A 27 12.90 15.09 5.61
N MET A 28 11.70 15.69 5.58
CA MET A 28 10.43 14.99 5.49
C MET A 28 9.78 15.28 4.13
N LYS A 29 9.29 14.24 3.46
CA LYS A 29 8.50 14.35 2.23
C LYS A 29 7.27 13.47 2.30
N LEU A 30 6.09 14.05 2.10
CA LEU A 30 4.84 13.33 1.92
C LEU A 30 4.49 13.29 0.42
N THR A 31 4.20 12.10 -0.10
CA THR A 31 3.78 11.89 -1.49
C THR A 31 2.41 11.23 -1.52
N PHE A 32 1.46 11.84 -2.20
CA PHE A 32 0.09 11.34 -2.36
C PHE A 32 0.03 10.37 -3.54
N LEU A 33 -0.22 9.08 -3.28
CA LEU A 33 -0.31 8.03 -4.30
C LEU A 33 -1.76 7.62 -4.59
N GLY A 34 -2.69 8.07 -3.74
CA GLY A 34 -4.13 7.85 -3.84
C GLY A 34 -4.88 8.69 -2.80
N ALA A 35 -6.21 8.58 -2.78
CA ALA A 35 -7.10 9.47 -2.01
C ALA A 35 -6.84 11.00 -2.21
N ALA A 36 -6.24 11.37 -3.34
CA ALA A 36 -6.13 12.75 -3.81
C ALA A 36 -7.10 12.93 -4.97
N ASP A 37 -7.99 13.91 -4.84
CA ASP A 37 -9.15 14.14 -5.72
C ASP A 37 -10.10 12.94 -5.85
N THR A 38 -10.08 12.04 -4.87
CA THR A 38 -10.97 10.88 -4.76
C THR A 38 -11.04 10.38 -3.32
N VAL A 39 -12.11 9.66 -2.95
CA VAL A 39 -12.31 9.13 -1.59
C VAL A 39 -11.60 7.79 -1.38
N THR A 40 -11.31 7.07 -2.46
CA THR A 40 -10.88 5.66 -2.40
C THR A 40 -9.41 5.47 -2.77
N GLY A 41 -8.84 4.31 -2.42
CA GLY A 41 -7.46 3.99 -2.73
C GLY A 41 -6.44 4.77 -1.90
N SER A 42 -6.72 5.00 -0.61
CA SER A 42 -5.81 5.72 0.30
C SER A 42 -4.43 5.07 0.31
N ARG A 43 -3.43 5.83 -0.13
CA ARG A 43 -2.02 5.43 -0.17
C ARG A 43 -1.15 6.68 -0.12
N HIS A 44 -0.36 6.84 0.93
CA HIS A 44 0.51 8.00 1.12
C HIS A 44 1.90 7.54 1.51
N LEU A 45 2.91 7.95 0.73
CA LEU A 45 4.30 7.62 1.01
C LEU A 45 4.94 8.75 1.82
N LEU A 46 5.26 8.45 3.08
CA LEU A 46 6.04 9.32 3.96
C LEU A 46 7.51 8.90 3.89
N THR A 47 8.37 9.81 3.45
CA THR A 47 9.82 9.64 3.48
C THR A 47 10.40 10.51 4.59
N LEU A 48 11.14 9.88 5.51
CA LEU A 48 11.84 10.52 6.64
C LEU A 48 13.33 10.17 6.53
N GLY A 49 14.09 11.06 5.89
CA GLY A 49 15.49 10.77 5.58
C GLY A 49 15.60 9.58 4.63
N ASP A 50 16.17 8.48 5.12
CA ASP A 50 16.29 7.21 4.40
C ASP A 50 15.15 6.22 4.68
N GLN A 51 14.24 6.52 5.61
CA GLN A 51 13.08 5.70 5.94
C GLN A 51 11.89 5.99 5.02
N ARG A 52 11.19 4.93 4.60
CA ARG A 52 10.01 4.97 3.73
C ARG A 52 8.85 4.23 4.36
N LEU A 53 7.85 4.99 4.80
CA LEU A 53 6.64 4.49 5.43
C LEU A 53 5.46 4.69 4.48
N LEU A 54 4.65 3.65 4.30
CA LEU A 54 3.40 3.76 3.57
C LEU A 54 2.24 3.89 4.56
N LEU A 55 1.48 4.98 4.48
CA LEU A 55 0.23 5.14 5.21
C LEU A 55 -0.90 4.64 4.31
N ASP A 56 -1.61 3.63 4.80
CA ASP A 56 -2.63 2.86 4.12
C ASP A 56 -2.16 2.18 2.82
N ALA A 57 -2.84 1.09 2.49
CA ALA A 57 -2.69 0.34 1.25
C ALA A 57 -4.09 0.06 0.71
N GLY A 58 -4.79 1.09 0.27
CA GLY A 58 -6.16 1.03 -0.21
C GLY A 58 -6.36 0.59 -1.65
N LEU A 59 -7.44 -0.15 -1.94
CA LEU A 59 -7.95 -0.35 -3.29
C LEU A 59 -8.75 0.87 -3.75
N PHE A 60 -8.59 1.26 -5.02
CA PHE A 60 -9.53 2.16 -5.67
C PHE A 60 -10.83 1.42 -6.01
N GLN A 61 -11.95 1.96 -5.56
CA GLN A 61 -13.30 1.44 -5.76
C GLN A 61 -14.15 2.36 -6.65
N GLY A 62 -15.40 1.98 -6.88
CA GLY A 62 -16.35 2.80 -7.65
C GLY A 62 -16.13 2.68 -9.16
N PHE A 63 -16.06 3.82 -9.85
CA PHE A 63 -16.00 3.88 -11.32
C PHE A 63 -14.83 3.08 -11.91
N LYS A 64 -15.04 2.51 -13.10
CA LYS A 64 -14.04 1.67 -13.79
C LYS A 64 -12.68 2.38 -13.93
N ALA A 65 -12.66 3.65 -14.32
CA ALA A 65 -11.44 4.44 -14.47
C ALA A 65 -10.63 4.55 -13.15
N LEU A 66 -11.30 4.58 -11.99
CA LEU A 66 -10.61 4.55 -10.69
C LEU A 66 -10.06 3.15 -10.42
N ARG A 67 -10.85 2.10 -10.64
CA ARG A 67 -10.42 0.71 -10.41
C ARG A 67 -9.21 0.31 -11.26
N GLU A 68 -9.09 0.87 -12.47
CA GLU A 68 -7.93 0.64 -13.35
C GLU A 68 -6.60 1.10 -12.71
N ARG A 69 -6.64 2.07 -11.78
CA ARG A 69 -5.47 2.51 -11.02
C ARG A 69 -4.91 1.44 -10.08
N ASN A 70 -5.67 0.40 -9.74
CA ASN A 70 -5.16 -0.73 -8.95
C ASN A 70 -4.11 -1.55 -9.71
N TRP A 71 -4.13 -1.51 -11.04
CA TRP A 71 -3.15 -2.19 -11.90
C TRP A 71 -1.89 -1.36 -12.14
N MET A 72 -1.93 -0.06 -11.80
CA MET A 72 -0.78 0.80 -11.94
C MET A 72 0.28 0.49 -10.86
N PRO A 73 1.57 0.60 -11.19
CA PRO A 73 2.63 0.51 -10.20
C PRO A 73 2.45 1.56 -9.08
N LEU A 74 2.89 1.24 -7.86
CA LEU A 74 2.80 2.12 -6.70
C LEU A 74 3.52 3.48 -6.88
N GLY A 75 4.43 3.59 -7.86
CA GLY A 75 5.31 4.77 -8.04
C GLY A 75 6.60 4.71 -7.21
N ALA A 76 6.76 3.68 -6.38
CA ALA A 76 8.02 3.29 -5.74
C ALA A 76 8.09 1.77 -5.66
N PRO A 77 9.29 1.14 -5.70
CA PRO A 77 9.39 -0.30 -5.54
C PRO A 77 8.91 -0.69 -4.13
N ALA A 78 7.94 -1.60 -4.04
CA ALA A 78 7.34 -2.02 -2.78
C ALA A 78 8.37 -2.64 -1.80
N SER A 79 9.41 -3.25 -2.36
CA SER A 79 10.59 -3.77 -1.64
C SER A 79 11.47 -2.68 -1.01
N THR A 80 11.18 -1.39 -1.21
CA THR A 80 11.91 -0.28 -0.57
C THR A 80 11.17 0.32 0.61
N LEU A 81 9.96 -0.17 0.91
CA LEU A 81 9.19 0.29 2.06
C LEU A 81 9.67 -0.42 3.33
N ASP A 82 9.87 0.36 4.39
CA ASP A 82 10.28 -0.16 5.69
C ASP A 82 9.09 -0.70 6.50
N ALA A 83 7.93 -0.05 6.36
CA ALA A 83 6.70 -0.47 7.01
C ALA A 83 5.45 0.10 6.33
N VAL A 84 4.30 -0.51 6.64
CA VAL A 84 2.97 0.01 6.34
C VAL A 84 2.26 0.34 7.65
N LEU A 85 1.55 1.45 7.73
CA LEU A 85 0.68 1.80 8.83
C LEU A 85 -0.76 1.85 8.31
N LEU A 86 -1.67 1.08 8.90
CA LEU A 86 -3.09 1.12 8.57
C LEU A 86 -3.84 2.00 9.55
N SER A 87 -4.63 2.92 9.01
CA SER A 87 -5.55 3.75 9.79
C SER A 87 -6.73 2.93 10.33
N HIS A 88 -7.38 2.15 9.47
CA HIS A 88 -8.54 1.30 9.79
C HIS A 88 -8.76 0.22 8.73
N ALA A 89 -9.77 -0.62 8.93
CA ALA A 89 -9.93 -1.88 8.19
C ALA A 89 -10.77 -1.80 6.90
N HIS A 90 -11.20 -0.61 6.45
CA HIS A 90 -11.95 -0.53 5.20
C HIS A 90 -11.07 -0.87 3.98
N LEU A 91 -11.68 -1.46 2.95
CA LEU A 91 -10.96 -1.95 1.76
C LEU A 91 -10.25 -0.86 0.96
N ASP A 92 -10.74 0.38 1.02
CA ASP A 92 -10.09 1.56 0.45
C ASP A 92 -8.91 2.08 1.29
N HIS A 93 -8.57 1.40 2.39
CA HIS A 93 -7.38 1.62 3.22
C HIS A 93 -6.50 0.37 3.40
N CYS A 94 -7.04 -0.84 3.31
CA CYS A 94 -6.29 -2.10 3.50
C CYS A 94 -6.32 -3.05 2.30
N GLY A 95 -7.23 -2.86 1.34
CA GLY A 95 -7.52 -3.83 0.30
C GLY A 95 -6.36 -4.11 -0.68
N TYR A 96 -5.40 -3.21 -0.79
CA TYR A 96 -4.23 -3.34 -1.67
C TYR A 96 -3.08 -4.11 -1.03
N LEU A 97 -3.17 -4.48 0.25
CA LEU A 97 -2.13 -5.22 0.95
C LEU A 97 -1.70 -6.51 0.22
N PRO A 98 -2.60 -7.37 -0.28
CA PRO A 98 -2.19 -8.59 -0.99
C PRO A 98 -1.38 -8.28 -2.27
N ALA A 99 -1.80 -7.26 -3.03
CA ALA A 99 -1.08 -6.80 -4.22
C ALA A 99 0.29 -6.22 -3.86
N LEU A 100 0.37 -5.45 -2.78
CA LEU A 100 1.62 -4.88 -2.27
C LEU A 100 2.62 -5.97 -1.85
N ARG A 101 2.14 -7.04 -1.19
CA ARG A 101 2.97 -8.22 -0.84
C ARG A 101 3.48 -8.91 -2.10
N ARG A 102 2.62 -9.14 -3.09
CA ARG A 102 3.01 -9.72 -4.38
C ARG A 102 4.04 -8.87 -5.15
N GLN A 103 4.03 -7.55 -4.96
CA GLN A 103 5.00 -6.62 -5.53
C GLN A 103 6.35 -6.59 -4.78
N GLY A 104 6.54 -7.42 -3.74
CA GLY A 104 7.81 -7.60 -3.05
C GLY A 104 7.96 -6.83 -1.73
N PHE A 105 6.87 -6.29 -1.17
CA PHE A 105 6.90 -5.75 0.20
C PHE A 105 7.05 -6.87 1.23
N GLN A 106 8.04 -6.75 2.12
CA GLN A 106 8.32 -7.74 3.17
C GLN A 106 8.29 -7.16 4.59
N GLY A 107 8.14 -5.83 4.74
CA GLY A 107 8.16 -5.20 6.05
C GLY A 107 6.93 -5.47 6.91
N PRO A 108 6.97 -5.03 8.18
CA PRO A 108 5.84 -5.12 9.10
C PRO A 108 4.67 -4.20 8.69
N ILE A 109 3.47 -4.62 9.05
CA ILE A 109 2.24 -3.83 8.95
C ILE A 109 1.80 -3.50 10.38
N TYR A 110 1.70 -2.21 10.69
CA TYR A 110 1.24 -1.71 11.98
C TYR A 110 -0.22 -1.32 11.89
N ALA A 111 -1.02 -1.77 12.84
CA ALA A 111 -2.42 -1.46 12.98
C ALA A 111 -2.84 -1.66 14.44
N THR A 112 -4.02 -1.18 14.82
CA THR A 112 -4.64 -1.60 16.09
C THR A 112 -5.03 -3.08 16.03
N ALA A 113 -5.17 -3.73 17.19
CA ALA A 113 -5.63 -5.12 17.25
C ALA A 113 -6.99 -5.30 16.55
N ALA A 114 -7.95 -4.40 16.81
CA ALA A 114 -9.26 -4.43 16.17
C ALA A 114 -9.18 -4.29 14.64
N THR A 115 -8.34 -3.39 14.12
CA THR A 115 -8.14 -3.23 12.67
C THR A 115 -7.53 -4.50 12.06
N ARG A 116 -6.54 -5.11 12.71
CA ARG A 116 -5.93 -6.37 12.24
C ARG A 116 -6.97 -7.48 12.14
N ASP A 117 -7.76 -7.67 13.18
CA ASP A 117 -8.74 -8.76 13.26
C ASP A 117 -9.86 -8.56 12.22
N LEU A 118 -10.31 -7.32 11.99
CA LEU A 118 -11.26 -6.99 10.92
C LEU A 118 -10.66 -7.17 9.51
N CYS A 119 -9.40 -6.79 9.31
CA CYS A 119 -8.72 -6.98 8.03
C CYS A 119 -8.64 -8.47 7.65
N ASP A 120 -8.46 -9.38 8.61
CA ASP A 120 -8.40 -10.82 8.32
C ASP A 120 -9.70 -11.33 7.68
N VAL A 121 -10.85 -10.87 8.18
CA VAL A 121 -12.16 -11.22 7.64
C VAL A 121 -12.40 -10.50 6.31
N LEU A 122 -12.24 -9.18 6.28
CA LEU A 122 -12.60 -8.34 5.12
C LEU A 122 -11.75 -8.65 3.88
N LEU A 123 -10.46 -8.95 4.05
CA LEU A 123 -9.59 -9.26 2.93
C LEU A 123 -9.92 -10.62 2.31
N ARG A 124 -10.29 -11.63 3.12
CA ARG A 124 -10.68 -12.96 2.63
C ARG A 124 -12.03 -12.92 1.92
N ASP A 125 -13.01 -12.21 2.48
CA ASP A 125 -14.32 -12.02 1.87
C ASP A 125 -14.20 -11.27 0.53
N SER A 126 -13.44 -10.17 0.52
CA SER A 126 -13.16 -9.41 -0.70
C SER A 126 -12.46 -10.25 -1.77
N ALA A 127 -11.50 -11.10 -1.39
CA ALA A 127 -10.83 -12.01 -2.30
C ALA A 127 -11.82 -13.02 -2.91
N HIS A 128 -12.71 -13.59 -2.09
CA HIS A 128 -13.73 -14.52 -2.56
C HIS A 128 -14.66 -13.85 -3.59
N LEU A 129 -15.20 -12.66 -3.29
CA LEU A 129 -16.05 -11.92 -4.22
C LEU A 129 -15.33 -11.56 -5.53
N GLN A 130 -14.06 -11.12 -5.46
CA GLN A 130 -13.26 -10.80 -6.65
C GLN A 130 -12.98 -12.05 -7.51
N GLU A 131 -12.73 -13.20 -6.89
CA GLU A 131 -12.59 -14.47 -7.62
C GLU A 131 -13.89 -14.89 -8.30
N GLU A 132 -15.03 -14.75 -7.62
CA GLU A 132 -16.33 -15.07 -8.20
C GLU A 132 -16.68 -14.16 -9.38
N ASP A 133 -16.43 -12.86 -9.25
CA ASP A 133 -16.59 -11.88 -10.33
C ASP A 133 -15.70 -12.23 -11.52
N ALA A 134 -14.44 -12.60 -11.28
CA ALA A 134 -13.53 -13.05 -12.33
C ALA A 134 -14.01 -14.33 -13.02
N ARG A 135 -14.48 -15.33 -12.26
CA ARG A 135 -15.07 -16.57 -12.80
C ARG A 135 -16.31 -16.27 -13.64
N ARG A 136 -17.19 -15.37 -13.18
CA ARG A 136 -18.39 -14.95 -13.93
C ARG A 136 -18.00 -14.28 -15.24
N ALA A 137 -17.09 -13.29 -15.19
CA ALA A 137 -16.61 -12.59 -16.39
C ALA A 137 -15.96 -13.54 -17.42
N ASN A 138 -15.23 -14.55 -16.95
CA ASN A 138 -14.63 -15.58 -17.80
C ASN A 138 -15.66 -16.52 -18.46
N ARG A 139 -16.78 -16.82 -17.77
CA ARG A 139 -17.88 -17.61 -18.34
C ARG A 139 -18.67 -16.81 -19.38
N GLU A 140 -18.91 -15.54 -19.09
CA GLU A 140 -19.70 -14.63 -19.94
C GLU A 140 -18.88 -14.03 -21.10
N GLN A 141 -17.56 -14.30 -21.16
CA GLN A 141 -16.62 -13.70 -22.12
C GLN A 141 -16.66 -12.16 -22.12
N SER A 142 -17.01 -11.56 -20.98
CA SER A 142 -17.10 -10.11 -20.79
C SER A 142 -15.77 -9.50 -20.30
N SER A 143 -14.77 -10.34 -20.04
CA SER A 143 -13.40 -9.94 -19.72
C SER A 143 -12.56 -9.69 -20.98
N ARG A 144 -11.70 -8.66 -20.95
CA ARG A 144 -10.63 -8.44 -21.95
C ARG A 144 -9.31 -9.13 -21.58
N HIS A 145 -9.24 -9.74 -20.40
CA HIS A 145 -8.04 -10.41 -19.90
C HIS A 145 -8.16 -11.91 -20.15
N ASP A 146 -7.02 -12.53 -20.49
CA ASP A 146 -6.91 -13.98 -20.59
C ASP A 146 -7.24 -14.65 -19.25
N LYS A 147 -7.76 -15.88 -19.31
CA LYS A 147 -8.12 -16.65 -18.11
C LYS A 147 -6.87 -16.84 -17.25
N ALA A 148 -6.97 -16.45 -15.97
CA ALA A 148 -5.98 -16.74 -14.95
C ALA A 148 -5.85 -18.25 -14.68
#